data_AF-A0A314XU86-F1
#
_entry.id   AF-A0A314XU86-F1
#
_cell.length_a   1.000
_cell.length_b   1.000
_cell.length_c   1.000
_cell.angle_alpha   90.00
_cell.angle_beta   90.00
_cell.angle_gamma   90.00
#
_symmetry.space_group_name_H-M   'P 1'
#
loop_
_entity.id
_entity.type
_entity.pdbx_description
1 polymer ?
#
loop_
_entity_poly.entity_id
_entity_poly.type
_entity_poly.pdbx_seq_one_letter_code
_entity_poly.pdbx_strand_id
1 'polypeptide(L)'
;MEFHFNTNRAEAERWLSTAVKLLTTRDLHGTKSFAIRARESDPRLEATEQIIAVADTLLAGDSRISGHSQQPDWYAILQLAHYTQNLELVATQYRRLALLLNPHRNRFPYADHAFRLVSEAWNVLSNPSKKALYDHELSMFNRFDSAPSGSTQLRKGRVLTMWPSRLLLPPSRLLLPPSQLAPLRHLPLLSRLDRNRSPEQRVSGLHVPTVIIS
;
A
#
# COMPACT_ATOMS: atom_id res chain seq x y z
N MET A 1 -28.76 3.14 20.79
CA MET A 1 -27.82 2.55 19.80
C MET A 1 -26.43 3.13 20.06
N GLU A 2 -25.71 2.68 21.09
CA GLU A 2 -24.40 3.28 21.49
C GLU A 2 -23.37 2.27 22.04
N PHE A 3 -23.42 0.99 21.64
CA PHE A 3 -22.47 -0.03 22.14
C PHE A 3 -21.36 -0.42 21.17
N HIS A 4 -21.39 0.02 19.90
CA HIS A 4 -20.42 -0.42 18.88
C HIS A 4 -19.11 0.39 18.83
N PHE A 5 -19.09 1.65 19.29
CA PHE A 5 -17.89 2.48 19.18
C PHE A 5 -16.79 2.05 20.16
N ASN A 6 -17.16 1.60 21.37
CA ASN A 6 -16.19 1.14 22.37
C ASN A 6 -15.57 -0.22 22.04
N THR A 7 -16.30 -1.11 21.38
CA THR A 7 -15.78 -2.43 20.97
C THR A 7 -14.76 -2.30 19.85
N ASN A 8 -15.06 -1.47 18.85
CA ASN A 8 -14.17 -1.24 17.71
C ASN A 8 -12.88 -0.57 18.14
N ARG A 9 -12.96 0.37 19.09
CA ARG A 9 -11.81 1.02 19.70
C ARG A 9 -10.91 0.03 20.45
N ALA A 10 -11.50 -0.77 21.33
CA ALA A 10 -10.75 -1.77 22.10
C ALA A 10 -10.11 -2.83 21.18
N GLU A 11 -10.77 -3.19 20.09
CA GLU A 11 -10.20 -4.08 19.07
C GLU A 11 -9.00 -3.45 18.37
N ALA A 12 -9.11 -2.20 17.92
CA ALA A 12 -8.02 -1.44 17.30
C ALA A 12 -6.78 -1.37 18.21
N GLU A 13 -6.99 -1.14 19.51
CA GLU A 13 -5.91 -1.08 20.51
C GLU A 13 -5.21 -2.44 20.70
N ARG A 14 -5.93 -3.56 20.61
CA ARG A 14 -5.34 -4.91 20.64
C ARG A 14 -4.46 -5.18 19.41
N TRP A 15 -4.95 -4.81 18.23
CA TRP A 15 -4.19 -4.91 16.99
C TRP A 15 -2.92 -4.02 17.06
N LEU A 16 -3.06 -2.78 17.53
CA LEU A 16 -1.94 -1.85 17.70
C LEU A 16 -0.91 -2.38 18.71
N SER A 17 -1.35 -2.91 19.84
CA SER A 17 -0.44 -3.52 20.84
C SER A 17 0.41 -4.64 20.23
N THR A 18 -0.18 -5.46 19.36
CA THR A 18 0.53 -6.52 18.66
C THR A 18 1.51 -5.94 17.63
N ALA A 19 1.10 -4.93 16.87
CA ALA A 19 1.97 -4.26 15.89
C ALA A 19 3.22 -3.64 16.55
N VAL A 20 3.10 -3.05 17.74
CA VAL A 20 4.22 -2.49 18.52
C VAL A 20 5.20 -3.58 18.96
N LYS A 21 4.69 -4.73 19.41
CA LYS A 21 5.54 -5.88 19.78
C LYS A 21 6.34 -6.37 18.59
N LEU A 22 5.68 -6.55 17.44
CA LEU A 22 6.33 -6.94 16.19
C LEU A 22 7.36 -5.91 15.71
N LEU A 23 7.07 -4.63 15.90
CA LEU A 23 7.98 -3.56 15.51
C LEU A 23 9.26 -3.62 16.34
N THR A 24 9.12 -3.90 17.64
CA THR A 24 10.26 -4.06 18.57
C THR A 24 11.18 -5.21 18.12
N THR A 25 10.61 -6.32 17.65
CA THR A 25 11.36 -7.46 17.09
C THR A 25 11.79 -7.27 15.64
N ARG A 26 11.57 -6.08 15.06
CA ARG A 26 11.87 -5.72 13.66
C ARG A 26 11.13 -6.57 12.61
N ASP A 27 9.99 -7.15 12.95
CA ASP A 27 9.09 -7.77 11.96
C ASP A 27 8.23 -6.69 11.30
N LEU A 28 8.80 -6.00 10.31
CA LEU A 28 8.18 -4.84 9.66
C LEU A 28 6.92 -5.22 8.87
N HIS A 29 6.91 -6.40 8.24
CA HIS A 29 5.77 -6.86 7.46
C HIS A 29 4.59 -7.24 8.37
N GLY A 30 4.88 -7.93 9.48
CA GLY A 30 3.92 -8.20 10.54
C GLY A 30 3.37 -6.91 11.14
N THR A 31 4.23 -5.97 11.53
CA THR A 31 3.82 -4.65 12.05
C THR A 31 2.84 -3.95 11.11
N LYS A 32 3.18 -3.85 9.82
CA LYS A 32 2.32 -3.20 8.82
C LYS A 32 0.95 -3.87 8.73
N SER A 33 0.93 -5.20 8.63
CA SER A 33 -0.32 -5.98 8.50
C SER A 33 -1.26 -5.76 9.70
N PHE A 34 -0.72 -5.79 10.91
CA PHE A 34 -1.50 -5.59 12.13
C PHE A 34 -1.93 -4.13 12.32
N ALA A 35 -1.09 -3.17 11.95
CA ALA A 35 -1.41 -1.76 12.02
C ALA A 35 -2.52 -1.35 11.03
N ILE A 36 -2.55 -1.96 9.84
CA ILE A 36 -3.64 -1.78 8.88
C ILE A 36 -4.96 -2.26 9.47
N ARG A 37 -5.00 -3.45 10.09
CA ARG A 37 -6.20 -3.94 10.79
C ARG A 37 -6.63 -3.02 11.91
N ALA A 38 -5.69 -2.51 12.70
CA ALA A 38 -6.00 -1.53 13.76
C ALA A 38 -6.70 -0.28 13.18
N ARG A 39 -6.21 0.23 12.05
CA ARG A 39 -6.80 1.38 11.35
C ARG A 39 -8.17 1.07 10.76
N GLU A 40 -8.36 -0.14 10.23
CA GLU A 40 -9.65 -0.59 9.70
C GLU A 40 -10.69 -0.74 10.81
N SER A 41 -10.29 -1.17 12.00
CA SER A 41 -11.15 -1.21 13.20
C SER A 41 -11.53 0.17 13.72
N ASP A 42 -10.57 1.11 13.80
CA ASP A 42 -10.82 2.50 14.20
C ASP A 42 -9.91 3.50 13.45
N PRO A 43 -10.41 4.14 12.38
CA PRO A 43 -9.65 5.13 11.60
C PRO A 43 -9.29 6.41 12.35
N ARG A 44 -9.87 6.65 13.53
CA ARG A 44 -9.65 7.87 14.33
C ARG A 44 -8.37 7.78 15.16
N LEU A 45 -7.78 6.58 15.26
CA LEU A 45 -6.57 6.34 16.03
C LEU A 45 -5.33 6.83 15.27
N GLU A 46 -4.89 8.07 15.52
CA GLU A 46 -3.69 8.63 14.86
C GLU A 46 -2.43 7.76 15.00
N ALA A 47 -2.34 6.99 16.08
CA ALA A 47 -1.24 6.07 16.34
C ALA A 47 -1.10 4.98 15.27
N THR A 48 -2.18 4.61 14.56
CA THR A 48 -2.10 3.62 13.47
C THR A 48 -1.38 4.19 12.25
N GLU A 49 -1.63 5.45 11.90
CA GLU A 49 -0.93 6.10 10.79
C GLU A 49 0.56 6.28 11.10
N GLN A 50 0.89 6.62 12.35
CA GLN A 50 2.26 6.76 12.81
C GLN A 50 3.06 5.46 12.72
N ILE A 51 2.50 4.33 13.20
CA ILE A 51 3.21 3.05 13.15
C ILE A 51 3.29 2.48 11.72
N ILE A 52 2.28 2.71 10.88
CA ILE A 52 2.31 2.36 9.45
C ILE A 52 3.43 3.14 8.76
N ALA A 53 3.54 4.44 9.01
CA ALA A 53 4.60 5.26 8.43
C ALA A 53 5.99 4.76 8.85
N VAL A 54 6.20 4.41 10.12
CA VAL A 54 7.46 3.83 10.59
C VAL A 54 7.78 2.53 9.83
N ALA A 55 6.81 1.60 9.76
CA ALA A 55 7.01 0.33 9.09
C ALA A 55 7.29 0.50 7.59
N ASP A 56 6.53 1.34 6.89
CA ASP A 56 6.72 1.60 5.46
C ASP A 56 8.08 2.24 5.15
N THR A 57 8.49 3.23 5.93
CA THR A 57 9.79 3.89 5.76
C THR A 57 10.95 2.92 6.02
N LEU A 58 10.85 2.06 7.03
CA LEU A 58 11.89 1.07 7.30
C LEU A 58 11.93 -0.03 6.23
N LEU A 59 10.79 -0.49 5.72
CA LEU A 59 10.72 -1.44 4.61
C LEU A 59 11.36 -0.85 3.35
N ALA A 60 11.08 0.41 3.04
CA ALA A 60 11.68 1.12 1.92
C ALA A 60 13.19 1.33 2.12
N GLY A 61 13.64 1.60 3.34
CA GLY A 61 15.06 1.72 3.68
C GLY A 61 15.83 0.41 3.58
N ASP A 62 15.20 -0.72 3.93
CA ASP A 62 15.80 -2.05 3.80
C ASP A 62 15.81 -2.54 2.33
N SER A 63 14.93 -1.98 1.48
CA SER A 63 14.86 -2.25 0.04
C SER A 63 15.97 -1.49 -0.69
N ARG A 64 17.13 -2.14 -0.84
CA ARG A 64 18.28 -1.61 -1.60
C ARG A 64 18.02 -1.67 -3.10
N ILE A 65 18.51 -0.68 -3.83
CA ILE A 65 18.50 -0.68 -5.29
C ILE A 65 19.41 -1.82 -5.77
N SER A 66 18.80 -2.90 -6.26
CA SER A 66 19.40 -4.03 -6.97
C SER A 66 20.86 -4.35 -6.66
N GLY A 67 21.13 -5.08 -5.56
CA GLY A 67 22.35 -5.87 -5.27
C GLY A 67 23.72 -5.17 -5.24
N HIS A 68 23.88 -4.01 -5.86
CA HIS A 68 25.15 -3.37 -6.20
C HIS A 68 25.22 -1.94 -5.65
N SER A 69 24.08 -1.33 -5.32
CA SER A 69 24.01 -0.06 -4.62
C SER A 69 23.89 -0.28 -3.11
N GLN A 70 24.76 0.39 -2.33
CA GLN A 70 24.63 0.49 -0.87
C GLN A 70 23.58 1.53 -0.46
N GLN A 71 22.98 2.25 -1.41
CA GLN A 71 22.03 3.32 -1.13
C GLN A 71 20.59 2.78 -1.11
N PRO A 72 19.77 3.23 -0.15
CA PRO A 72 18.35 2.91 -0.12
C PRO A 72 17.61 3.65 -1.23
N ASP A 73 16.41 3.17 -1.56
CA ASP A 73 15.55 3.84 -2.54
C ASP A 73 14.90 5.09 -1.94
N TRP A 74 15.45 6.27 -2.24
CA TRP A 74 14.95 7.55 -1.73
C TRP A 74 13.53 7.87 -2.18
N TYR A 75 13.11 7.40 -3.37
CA TYR A 75 11.73 7.59 -3.82
C TYR A 75 10.79 6.70 -3.02
N ALA A 76 11.14 5.42 -2.82
CA ALA A 76 10.34 4.52 -1.99
C ALA A 76 10.24 4.99 -0.54
N ILE A 77 11.32 5.54 0.03
CA ILE A 77 11.32 6.11 1.40
C ILE A 77 10.32 7.27 1.52
N LEU A 78 10.25 8.14 0.51
CA LEU A 78 9.23 9.19 0.45
C LEU A 78 7.87 8.66 -0.02
N GLN A 79 7.71 7.38 -0.33
CA GLN A 79 6.48 6.81 -0.89
C GLN A 79 6.07 7.48 -2.22
N LEU A 80 7.06 7.78 -3.06
CA LEU A 80 6.90 8.39 -4.38
C LEU A 80 7.25 7.41 -5.48
N ALA A 81 6.69 7.63 -6.68
CA ALA A 81 7.12 6.91 -7.87
C ALA A 81 8.53 7.35 -8.29
N HIS A 82 9.29 6.42 -8.86
CA HIS A 82 10.61 6.71 -9.43
C HIS A 82 10.52 7.84 -10.46
N TYR A 83 11.57 8.67 -10.50
CA TYR A 83 11.68 9.79 -11.44
C TYR A 83 10.58 10.85 -11.33
N THR A 84 9.93 10.98 -10.17
CA THR A 84 8.96 12.06 -9.90
C THR A 84 9.61 13.43 -10.20
N GLN A 85 9.05 14.20 -11.13
CA GLN A 85 9.60 15.50 -11.55
C GLN A 85 9.07 16.67 -10.72
N ASN A 86 7.88 16.52 -10.13
CA ASN A 86 7.23 17.60 -9.40
C ASN A 86 7.82 17.75 -7.98
N LEU A 87 8.67 18.77 -7.79
CA LEU A 87 9.30 19.08 -6.50
C LEU A 87 8.29 19.47 -5.41
N GLU A 88 7.13 20.04 -5.76
CA GLU A 88 6.07 20.36 -4.80
C GLU A 88 5.45 19.08 -4.21
N LEU A 89 5.33 18.01 -5.01
CA LEU A 89 4.88 16.72 -4.51
C LEU A 89 5.92 16.11 -3.55
N VAL A 90 7.21 16.22 -3.89
CA VAL A 90 8.30 15.78 -2.99
C VAL A 90 8.22 16.53 -1.66
N ALA A 91 8.06 17.85 -1.69
CA ALA A 91 7.97 18.69 -0.50
C ALA A 91 6.72 18.41 0.35
N THR A 92 5.58 18.18 -0.31
CA THR A 92 4.32 17.85 0.35
C THR A 92 4.41 16.52 1.08
N GLN A 93 4.99 15.52 0.42
CA GLN A 93 5.11 14.20 0.97
C GLN A 93 6.15 14.13 2.09
N TYR A 94 7.27 14.83 1.96
CA TYR A 94 8.23 15.03 3.05
C TYR A 94 7.56 15.65 4.29
N ARG A 95 6.81 16.75 4.12
CA ARG A 95 6.10 17.41 5.24
C ARG A 95 5.13 16.46 5.94
N ARG A 96 4.37 15.66 5.17
CA ARG A 96 3.46 14.65 5.73
C ARG A 96 4.21 13.61 6.56
N LEU A 97 5.28 13.02 6.03
CA LEU A 97 6.05 12.00 6.73
C LEU A 97 6.78 12.56 7.95
N ALA A 98 7.34 13.77 7.85
CA ALA A 98 7.99 14.45 8.96
C ALA A 98 7.04 14.67 10.15
N LEU A 99 5.76 14.95 9.90
CA LEU A 99 4.74 15.06 10.96
C LEU A 99 4.39 13.72 11.61
N LEU A 100 4.35 12.64 10.82
CA LEU A 100 4.04 11.29 11.31
C LEU A 100 5.20 10.64 12.08
N LEU A 101 6.44 10.93 11.66
CA LEU A 101 7.65 10.30 12.19
C LEU A 101 8.37 11.14 13.25
N ASN A 102 7.90 12.35 13.55
CA ASN A 102 8.53 13.25 14.51
C ASN A 102 8.71 12.55 15.89
N PRO A 103 9.94 12.39 16.41
CA PRO A 103 10.20 11.63 17.63
C PRO A 103 9.58 12.27 18.90
N HIS A 104 9.22 13.55 18.87
CA HIS A 104 8.51 14.19 19.98
C HIS A 104 7.04 13.75 20.07
N ARG A 105 6.41 13.48 18.92
CA ARG A 105 4.99 13.07 18.85
C ARG A 105 4.82 11.56 18.71
N ASN A 106 5.72 10.91 17.98
CA ASN A 106 5.72 9.48 17.71
C ASN A 106 6.74 8.79 18.60
N ARG A 107 6.25 8.03 19.58
CA ARG A 107 7.07 7.31 20.57
C ARG A 107 7.26 5.83 20.22
N PHE A 108 6.94 5.42 18.99
CA PHE A 108 7.15 4.05 18.57
C PHE A 108 8.65 3.74 18.39
N PRO A 109 9.05 2.46 18.58
CA PRO A 109 10.41 2.03 18.29
C PRO A 109 10.81 2.42 16.86
N TYR A 110 12.07 2.80 16.67
CA TYR A 110 12.64 3.15 15.37
C TYR A 110 12.04 4.40 14.68
N ALA A 111 11.15 5.16 15.33
CA ALA A 111 10.61 6.40 14.76
C ALA A 111 11.71 7.42 14.38
N ASP A 112 12.71 7.59 15.25
CA ASP A 112 13.89 8.42 14.97
C ASP A 112 14.70 7.93 13.76
N HIS A 113 14.86 6.61 13.61
CA HIS A 113 15.56 6.04 12.46
C HIS A 113 14.79 6.30 11.17
N ALA A 114 13.48 6.06 11.18
CA ALA A 114 12.61 6.36 10.05
C ALA A 114 12.62 7.86 9.69
N PHE A 115 12.58 8.74 10.70
CA PHE A 115 12.67 10.19 10.48
C PHE A 115 13.99 10.57 9.78
N ARG A 116 15.12 10.03 10.23
CA ARG A 116 16.42 10.24 9.58
C ARG A 116 16.43 9.79 8.12
N LEU A 117 15.89 8.61 7.81
CA LEU A 117 15.77 8.14 6.41
C LEU A 117 14.99 9.12 5.53
N VAL A 118 13.87 9.64 6.04
CA VAL A 118 13.04 10.63 5.34
C VAL A 118 13.77 11.97 5.17
N SER A 119 14.54 12.42 6.17
CA SER A 119 15.37 13.63 6.05
C SER A 119 16.49 13.48 5.02
N GLU A 120 17.17 12.33 4.97
CA GLU A 120 18.19 12.05 3.96
C GLU A 120 17.59 11.99 2.55
N ALA A 121 16.44 11.32 2.39
CA ALA A 121 15.73 11.27 1.12
C ALA A 121 15.35 12.68 0.63
N TRP A 122 14.86 13.54 1.53
CA TRP A 122 14.56 14.93 1.22
C TRP A 122 15.81 15.72 0.79
N ASN A 123 16.93 15.58 1.50
CA ASN A 123 18.19 16.26 1.19
C ASN A 123 18.72 15.94 -0.23
N VAL A 124 18.42 14.74 -0.74
CA VAL A 124 18.76 14.33 -2.11
C VAL A 124 17.72 14.82 -3.11
N LEU A 125 16.43 14.54 -2.87
CA LEU A 125 15.37 14.74 -3.86
C LEU A 125 14.87 16.18 -3.96
N SER A 126 15.09 17.02 -2.94
CA SER A 126 14.70 18.43 -2.97
C SER A 126 15.65 19.31 -3.79
N ASN A 127 16.90 18.88 -3.98
CA ASN A 127 17.90 19.61 -4.73
C ASN A 127 17.97 19.08 -6.18
N PRO A 128 17.67 19.89 -7.20
CA PRO A 128 17.65 19.43 -8.59
C PRO A 128 18.96 18.78 -9.05
N SER A 129 20.11 19.31 -8.62
CA SER A 129 21.44 18.77 -8.99
C SER A 129 21.69 17.41 -8.35
N LYS A 130 21.41 17.26 -7.05
CA LYS A 130 21.57 15.96 -6.35
C LYS A 130 20.58 14.92 -6.88
N LYS A 131 19.33 15.34 -7.12
CA LYS A 131 18.30 14.50 -7.71
C LYS A 131 18.70 14.00 -9.11
N ALA A 132 19.24 14.87 -9.96
CA ALA A 132 19.70 14.48 -11.29
C ALA A 132 20.81 13.42 -11.23
N LEU A 133 21.77 13.56 -10.30
CA LEU A 133 22.80 12.55 -10.07
C LEU A 133 22.20 11.23 -9.59
N TYR A 134 21.30 11.26 -8.60
CA TYR A 134 20.64 10.06 -8.11
C TYR A 134 19.80 9.36 -9.20
N ASP A 135 19.03 10.11 -9.99
CA ASP A 135 18.24 9.59 -11.11
C ASP A 135 19.13 8.94 -12.17
N HIS A 136 20.29 9.53 -12.45
CA HIS A 136 21.28 8.97 -13.37
C HIS A 136 21.80 7.62 -12.86
N GLU A 137 22.24 7.56 -11.60
CA GLU A 137 22.69 6.31 -10.96
C GLU A 137 21.59 5.24 -10.97
N LEU A 138 20.36 5.61 -10.58
CA LEU A 138 19.20 4.72 -10.60
C LEU A 138 18.94 4.16 -12.01
N SER A 139 19.07 5.00 -13.04
CA SER A 139 18.91 4.59 -14.44
C SER A 139 20.01 3.64 -14.91
N MET A 140 21.24 3.79 -14.40
CA MET A 140 22.35 2.89 -14.71
C MET A 140 22.09 1.52 -14.11
N PHE A 141 21.73 1.44 -12.83
CA PHE A 141 21.45 0.15 -12.18
C PHE A 141 20.31 -0.62 -12.85
N ASN A 142 19.22 0.06 -13.20
CA ASN A 142 18.08 -0.60 -13.86
C ASN A 142 18.43 -1.15 -15.26
N ARG A 143 19.42 -0.56 -15.95
CA ARG A 143 19.91 -1.06 -17.25
C ARG A 143 20.74 -2.34 -17.10
N PHE A 144 21.49 -2.49 -16.00
CA PHE A 144 22.33 -3.68 -15.78
C PHE A 144 21.53 -4.92 -15.40
N ASP A 145 20.41 -4.76 -14.69
CA ASP A 145 19.49 -5.89 -14.40
C ASP A 145 18.70 -6.35 -15.63
N SER A 146 18.54 -5.48 -16.62
CA SER A 146 17.73 -5.73 -17.82
C SER A 146 18.51 -6.28 -19.02
N ALA A 147 19.83 -6.50 -18.90
CA ALA A 147 20.63 -7.06 -19.99
C ALA A 147 20.39 -8.59 -20.09
N PRO A 148 19.71 -9.10 -21.14
CA PRO A 148 19.73 -10.53 -21.39
C PRO A 148 21.17 -10.89 -21.78
N SER A 149 21.81 -11.73 -20.99
CA SER A 149 23.05 -12.38 -21.38
C SER A 149 22.79 -13.21 -22.65
N GLY A 150 23.02 -12.58 -23.80
CA GLY A 150 22.90 -13.20 -25.11
C GLY A 150 24.08 -14.11 -25.37
N SER A 151 24.05 -15.35 -24.87
CA SER A 151 24.88 -16.43 -25.41
C SER A 151 24.12 -17.11 -26.55
N THR A 152 24.39 -16.68 -27.78
CA THR A 152 23.99 -17.40 -29.00
C THR A 152 25.11 -18.32 -29.44
N GLN A 153 24.91 -19.64 -29.40
CA GLN A 153 25.63 -20.57 -30.29
C GLN A 153 24.86 -21.89 -30.56
N LEU A 154 23.89 -21.80 -31.48
CA LEU A 154 23.73 -22.63 -32.69
C LEU A 154 24.61 -23.90 -32.84
N ARG A 155 24.02 -25.12 -32.77
CA ARG A 155 23.53 -25.93 -33.92
C ARG A 155 23.38 -27.45 -33.65
N LYS A 156 22.36 -27.98 -34.34
CA LYS A 156 22.24 -29.28 -35.04
C LYS A 156 21.82 -30.52 -34.24
N GLY A 157 20.68 -31.05 -34.65
CA GLY A 157 20.49 -32.49 -34.76
C GLY A 157 19.18 -33.00 -34.18
N ARG A 158 18.15 -33.15 -35.02
CA ARG A 158 17.11 -34.14 -34.77
C ARG A 158 17.79 -35.52 -34.70
N VAL A 159 17.58 -36.27 -33.61
CA VAL A 159 17.49 -37.73 -33.69
C VAL A 159 16.27 -38.17 -32.90
N LEU A 160 15.39 -38.83 -33.64
CA LEU A 160 14.15 -39.46 -33.22
C LEU A 160 14.51 -40.87 -32.72
N THR A 161 14.50 -41.13 -31.42
CA THR A 161 14.49 -42.49 -30.85
C THR A 161 13.77 -42.43 -29.49
N MET A 162 12.46 -42.64 -29.48
CA MET A 162 11.83 -43.93 -29.15
C MET A 162 11.96 -44.26 -27.65
N TRP A 163 10.98 -43.79 -26.88
CA TRP A 163 10.68 -44.27 -25.54
C TRP A 163 10.40 -45.79 -25.56
N PRO A 164 10.97 -46.60 -24.66
CA PRO A 164 10.53 -47.98 -24.49
C PRO A 164 9.32 -48.02 -23.55
N SER A 165 8.20 -48.50 -24.07
CA SER A 165 7.00 -48.87 -23.33
C SER A 165 7.31 -49.88 -22.23
N ARG A 166 7.16 -49.49 -20.96
CA ARG A 166 6.83 -50.42 -19.87
C ARG A 166 5.76 -49.82 -18.96
N LEU A 167 4.52 -50.16 -19.35
CA LEU A 167 3.39 -50.53 -18.51
C LEU A 167 3.57 -50.31 -17.00
N LEU A 168 2.92 -49.28 -16.48
CA LEU A 168 2.26 -49.34 -15.17
C LEU A 168 0.94 -48.57 -15.25
N LEU A 169 -0.08 -49.22 -14.71
CA LEU A 169 -1.52 -49.04 -14.88
C LEU A 169 -2.04 -47.62 -14.54
N PRO A 170 -3.15 -47.18 -15.18
CA PRO A 170 -3.93 -46.03 -14.73
C PRO A 170 -4.89 -46.41 -13.58
N PRO A 171 -5.12 -45.55 -12.58
CA PRO A 171 -6.25 -45.70 -11.67
C PRO A 171 -7.55 -45.31 -12.37
N SER A 172 -8.53 -46.20 -12.26
CA SER A 172 -9.85 -46.16 -12.87
C SER A 172 -10.61 -44.85 -12.60
N ARG A 173 -11.09 -44.23 -13.68
CA ARG A 173 -12.22 -43.29 -13.69
C ARG A 173 -13.50 -44.07 -13.41
N LEU A 174 -14.21 -43.71 -12.34
CA LEU A 174 -15.65 -43.93 -12.27
C LEU A 174 -16.36 -42.74 -12.91
N LEU A 175 -17.29 -43.11 -13.77
CA LEU A 175 -18.09 -42.31 -14.68
C LEU A 175 -19.39 -41.91 -13.97
N LEU A 176 -19.79 -40.63 -14.02
CA LEU A 176 -21.19 -40.26 -13.84
C LEU A 176 -21.54 -39.08 -14.77
N PRO A 177 -22.56 -39.20 -15.65
CA PRO A 177 -22.95 -38.14 -16.57
C PRO A 177 -24.08 -37.28 -15.98
N PRO A 178 -24.14 -35.97 -16.32
CA PRO A 178 -25.40 -35.24 -16.28
C PRO A 178 -25.74 -34.72 -17.68
N SER A 179 -26.67 -35.38 -18.34
CA SER A 179 -27.46 -34.79 -19.43
C SER A 179 -28.92 -35.08 -19.13
N GLN A 180 -29.74 -34.01 -19.09
CA GLN A 180 -31.18 -33.87 -19.40
C GLN A 180 -31.70 -32.70 -18.53
N LEU A 181 -31.78 -31.47 -19.07
CA LEU A 181 -32.84 -30.89 -19.92
C LEU A 181 -33.79 -30.00 -19.08
N ALA A 182 -33.99 -28.77 -19.59
CA ALA A 182 -34.61 -27.59 -18.98
C ALA A 182 -36.16 -27.71 -18.81
N PRO A 183 -36.93 -26.69 -18.33
CA PRO A 183 -37.19 -25.46 -19.10
C PRO A 183 -37.49 -24.14 -18.33
N LEU A 184 -37.35 -23.06 -19.10
CA LEU A 184 -37.95 -21.72 -19.01
C LEU A 184 -39.27 -21.60 -18.22
N ARG A 185 -39.31 -20.64 -17.29
CA ARG A 185 -40.56 -20.08 -16.75
C ARG A 185 -40.42 -18.57 -16.45
N HIS A 186 -40.91 -17.79 -17.42
CA HIS A 186 -41.69 -16.54 -17.34
C HIS A 186 -41.32 -15.42 -16.34
N LEU A 187 -41.03 -14.24 -16.89
CA LEU A 187 -41.24 -12.92 -16.27
C LEU A 187 -42.74 -12.69 -15.99
N PRO A 188 -43.07 -11.81 -15.03
CA PRO A 188 -43.75 -10.59 -15.46
C PRO A 188 -43.26 -9.30 -14.79
N LEU A 189 -43.25 -8.23 -15.60
CA LEU A 189 -43.35 -6.82 -15.24
C LEU A 189 -44.59 -6.55 -14.37
N LEU A 190 -44.47 -5.73 -13.31
CA LEU A 190 -45.37 -4.58 -13.04
C LEU A 190 -44.94 -3.82 -11.77
N SER A 191 -44.42 -2.61 -12.01
CA SER A 191 -44.89 -1.32 -11.46
C SER A 191 -45.25 -1.20 -9.97
N ARG A 192 -44.63 -0.23 -9.27
CA ARG A 192 -45.23 1.08 -8.90
C ARG A 192 -44.55 1.72 -7.67
N LEU A 193 -44.38 3.05 -7.81
CA LEU A 193 -44.50 4.12 -6.81
C LEU A 193 -43.72 4.04 -5.48
N ASP A 194 -42.77 4.96 -5.34
CA ASP A 194 -42.55 5.74 -4.12
C ASP A 194 -42.03 7.12 -4.61
N ARG A 195 -42.70 8.28 -4.57
CA ARG A 195 -43.44 9.02 -3.53
C ARG A 195 -42.64 9.41 -2.28
N ASN A 196 -41.51 10.12 -2.45
CA ASN A 196 -41.24 11.30 -1.60
C ASN A 196 -39.96 12.06 -1.99
N ARG A 197 -40.10 13.34 -2.36
CA ARG A 197 -39.25 14.45 -1.85
C ARG A 197 -39.60 15.78 -2.53
N SER A 198 -40.36 16.58 -1.80
CA SER A 198 -40.22 18.05 -1.72
C SER A 198 -39.77 18.35 -0.27
N PRO A 199 -39.12 19.48 0.06
CA PRO A 199 -39.31 20.78 -0.57
C PRO A 199 -38.04 21.55 -0.96
N GLU A 200 -38.21 22.38 -2.00
CA GLU A 200 -37.40 23.56 -2.25
C GLU A 200 -37.57 24.61 -1.14
N GLN A 201 -36.42 25.17 -0.76
CA GLN A 201 -36.13 26.60 -0.66
C GLN A 201 -37.27 27.54 -0.22
N ARG A 202 -37.07 28.18 0.93
CA ARG A 202 -37.46 29.58 1.07
C ARG A 202 -36.41 30.35 1.86
N VAL A 203 -35.64 31.11 1.08
CA VAL A 203 -34.82 32.26 1.47
C VAL A 203 -35.72 33.30 2.16
N SER A 204 -35.20 33.93 3.23
CA SER A 204 -35.28 35.38 3.52
C SER A 204 -35.27 35.64 5.03
N GLY A 205 -34.39 36.52 5.49
CA GLY A 205 -34.51 37.09 6.83
C GLY A 205 -33.21 37.63 7.40
N LEU A 206 -32.72 38.74 6.85
CA LEU A 206 -31.78 39.62 7.53
C LEU A 206 -32.30 39.98 8.92
N HIS A 207 -31.48 39.79 9.95
CA HIS A 207 -31.55 40.64 11.14
C HIS A 207 -30.20 40.70 11.85
N VAL A 208 -29.50 41.83 11.64
CA VAL A 208 -28.45 42.32 12.54
C VAL A 208 -29.16 43.08 13.65
N PRO A 209 -28.73 42.96 14.90
CA PRO A 209 -28.41 44.18 15.61
C PRO A 209 -27.12 44.08 16.44
N THR A 210 -26.28 45.08 16.21
CA THR A 210 -25.48 45.85 17.18
C THR A 210 -25.98 45.75 18.63
N VAL A 211 -25.06 45.65 19.60
CA VAL A 211 -24.99 46.46 20.85
C VAL A 211 -23.85 45.89 21.74
N ILE A 212 -22.71 46.58 21.81
CA ILE A 212 -22.24 47.58 22.80
C ILE A 212 -21.26 46.97 23.81
N ILE A 213 -20.10 47.61 23.84
CA ILE A 213 -18.97 47.51 24.76
C ILE A 213 -19.39 48.03 26.15
N SER A 214 -18.99 47.34 27.20
CA SER A 214 -18.63 47.92 28.50
C SER A 214 -17.59 47.03 29.18
#